data_AF-A0A2X1QCM8-F1
#
_entry.id   AF-A0A2X1QCM8-F1
#
_cell.length_a   1.000
_cell.length_b   1.000
_cell.length_c   1.000
_cell.angle_alpha   90.00
_cell.angle_beta   90.00
_cell.angle_gamma   90.00
#
_symmetry.space_group_name_H-M   'P 1'
#
loop_
_entity.id
_entity.type
_entity.pdbx_description
1 polymer ?
#
loop_
_entity_poly.entity_id
_entity_poly.type
_entity_poly.pdbx_seq_one_letter_code
_entity_poly.pdbx_strand_id
1 'polypeptide(L)'
;MTGDYSNQHIVPMKQAVAPQFEARNDFDVFADLAELLKPGGKEIYTEGKDEMAWLKFFYDAAQKGARAQRVTMPMFNAFWQQNKLIEMRRSEKNEQYVRYGDFRADPVKNALVRQAAKLKSIQKRWKNLAIRIARHTQPGWLLNEWKGTADEKQLQLLTAHPAHRLHSQLNYAELRKKYGDRRS
;
A
#
# COMPACT_ATOMS: atom_id res chain seq x y z
N MET A 1 -4.84 0.91 10.37
CA MET A 1 -4.30 2.21 10.82
C MET A 1 -4.61 3.26 9.77
N THR A 2 -4.75 4.52 10.15
CA THR A 2 -4.94 5.63 9.18
C THR A 2 -3.74 6.54 9.15
N GLY A 3 -3.43 7.08 7.97
CA GLY A 3 -2.25 7.88 7.71
C GLY A 3 -1.08 7.00 7.29
N ASP A 4 -0.92 6.77 5.99
CA ASP A 4 0.06 5.83 5.43
C ASP A 4 1.52 6.15 5.87
N TYR A 5 1.85 7.44 5.90
CA TYR A 5 3.15 7.91 6.38
C TYR A 5 3.16 8.29 7.87
N SER A 6 2.05 8.81 8.38
CA SER A 6 2.00 9.34 9.75
C SER A 6 1.71 8.28 10.81
N ASN A 7 1.11 7.14 10.41
CA ASN A 7 0.61 6.09 11.31
C ASN A 7 -0.22 6.65 12.47
N GLN A 8 -1.02 7.68 12.20
CA GLN A 8 -1.55 8.55 13.24
C GLN A 8 -2.64 7.89 14.08
N HIS A 9 -3.43 6.96 13.51
CA HIS A 9 -4.54 6.37 14.26
C HIS A 9 -4.71 4.86 14.08
N ILE A 10 -5.22 4.22 15.13
CA ILE A 10 -5.88 2.91 15.06
C ILE A 10 -7.39 3.16 15.14
N VAL A 11 -8.14 2.64 14.17
CA VAL A 11 -9.58 2.88 14.02
C VAL A 11 -10.33 1.55 14.10
N PRO A 12 -11.39 1.43 14.93
CA PRO A 12 -12.25 0.27 14.94
C PRO A 12 -13.21 0.34 13.73
N MET A 13 -12.87 -0.36 12.64
CA MET A 13 -13.75 -0.48 11.49
C MET A 13 -14.86 -1.49 11.78
N LYS A 14 -15.93 -1.04 12.43
CA LYS A 14 -17.08 -1.90 12.73
C LYS A 14 -17.95 -2.12 11.49
N GLN A 15 -18.57 -3.30 11.45
CA GLN A 15 -19.60 -3.61 10.48
C GLN A 15 -20.75 -2.58 10.58
N ALA A 16 -20.99 -1.84 9.50
CA ALA A 16 -22.03 -0.82 9.45
C ALA A 16 -23.41 -1.41 9.08
N VAL A 17 -23.43 -2.41 8.20
CA VAL A 17 -24.63 -3.10 7.72
C VAL A 17 -24.36 -4.59 7.53
N ALA A 18 -25.42 -5.42 7.54
CA ALA A 18 -25.31 -6.83 7.19
C ALA A 18 -24.86 -7.01 5.72
N PRO A 19 -24.18 -8.12 5.38
CA PRO A 19 -23.87 -8.44 3.99
C PRO A 19 -25.17 -8.44 3.14
N GLN A 20 -25.07 -7.94 1.92
CA GLN A 20 -26.21 -7.80 1.01
C GLN A 20 -26.29 -9.02 0.09
N PHE A 21 -27.52 -9.52 -0.15
CA PHE A 21 -27.76 -10.72 -0.97
C PHE A 21 -26.96 -11.92 -0.43
N GLU A 22 -26.27 -12.65 -1.31
CA GLU A 22 -25.40 -13.79 -0.97
C GLU A 22 -23.93 -13.37 -0.84
N ALA A 23 -23.64 -12.07 -0.69
CA ALA A 23 -22.27 -11.60 -0.53
C ALA A 23 -21.66 -12.14 0.77
N ARG A 24 -20.41 -12.57 0.68
CA ARG A 24 -19.62 -13.11 1.79
C ARG A 24 -18.32 -12.33 1.90
N ASN A 25 -17.76 -12.23 3.11
CA ASN A 25 -16.42 -11.66 3.28
C ASN A 25 -15.37 -12.62 2.68
N ASP A 26 -14.25 -12.06 2.22
CA ASP A 26 -13.19 -12.84 1.58
C ASP A 26 -12.60 -13.91 2.51
N PHE A 27 -12.52 -13.63 3.82
CA PHE A 27 -11.97 -14.57 4.81
C PHE A 27 -12.76 -15.88 4.83
N ASP A 28 -14.09 -15.82 4.90
CA ASP A 28 -14.96 -16.99 4.90
C ASP A 28 -14.93 -17.73 3.54
N VAL A 29 -14.88 -16.99 2.43
CA VAL A 29 -14.78 -17.58 1.09
C VAL A 29 -13.48 -18.38 0.95
N PHE A 30 -12.35 -17.81 1.35
CA PHE A 30 -11.06 -18.50 1.28
C PHE A 30 -10.94 -19.64 2.32
N ALA A 31 -11.57 -19.51 3.48
CA ALA A 31 -11.64 -20.59 4.46
C ALA A 31 -12.39 -21.82 3.92
N ASP A 32 -13.52 -21.60 3.24
CA ASP A 32 -14.28 -22.69 2.62
C ASP A 32 -13.55 -23.27 1.39
N LEU A 33 -12.91 -22.43 0.57
CA LEU A 33 -12.06 -22.91 -0.53
C LEU A 33 -10.91 -23.77 0.00
N ALA A 34 -10.31 -23.42 1.14
CA ALA A 34 -9.27 -24.23 1.76
C ALA A 34 -9.78 -25.62 2.16
N GLU A 35 -11.00 -25.72 2.69
CA GLU A 35 -11.64 -27.00 3.00
C GLU A 35 -11.88 -27.84 1.75
N LEU A 36 -12.33 -27.21 0.67
CA LEU A 36 -12.55 -27.90 -0.62
C LEU A 36 -11.24 -28.41 -1.22
N LEU A 37 -10.14 -27.69 -1.03
CA LEU A 37 -8.82 -28.10 -1.52
C LEU A 37 -8.25 -29.28 -0.72
N LYS A 38 -8.51 -29.33 0.59
CA LYS A 38 -8.04 -30.41 1.46
C LYS A 38 -8.95 -30.54 2.69
N PRO A 39 -9.42 -31.74 3.05
CA PRO A 39 -10.12 -31.97 4.32
C PRO A 39 -9.32 -31.43 5.51
N GLY A 40 -9.96 -30.60 6.34
CA GLY A 40 -9.33 -29.87 7.45
C GLY A 40 -8.57 -28.60 7.05
N GLY A 41 -8.61 -28.22 5.77
CA GLY A 41 -7.94 -27.02 5.25
C GLY A 41 -8.49 -25.72 5.85
N LYS A 42 -9.77 -25.68 6.22
CA LYS A 42 -10.38 -24.53 6.89
C LYS A 42 -9.75 -24.22 8.23
N GLU A 43 -9.53 -25.25 9.04
CA GLU A 43 -8.92 -25.07 10.37
C GLU A 43 -7.48 -24.57 10.24
N ILE A 44 -6.73 -25.11 9.27
CA ILE A 44 -5.36 -24.65 8.96
C ILE A 44 -5.35 -23.20 8.51
N TYR A 45 -6.25 -22.83 7.58
CA TYR A 45 -6.33 -21.46 7.04
C TYR A 45 -6.74 -20.43 8.10
N THR A 46 -7.76 -20.76 8.89
CA THR A 46 -8.28 -19.87 9.94
C THR A 46 -7.41 -19.87 11.20
N GLU A 47 -6.53 -20.86 11.35
CA GLU A 47 -5.80 -21.17 12.59
C GLU A 47 -6.72 -21.24 13.83
N GLY A 48 -7.95 -21.72 13.64
CA GLY A 48 -8.99 -21.78 14.67
C GLY A 48 -9.48 -20.41 15.16
N LYS A 49 -9.20 -19.32 14.44
CA LYS A 49 -9.59 -17.95 14.80
C LYS A 49 -10.70 -17.47 13.89
N ASP A 50 -11.74 -16.90 14.47
CA ASP A 50 -12.75 -16.12 13.76
C ASP A 50 -12.26 -14.67 13.52
N GLU A 51 -13.08 -13.86 12.84
CA GLU A 51 -12.76 -12.46 12.54
C GLU A 51 -12.39 -11.66 13.80
N MET A 52 -13.18 -11.81 14.88
CA MET A 52 -12.95 -11.08 16.13
C MET A 52 -11.66 -11.52 16.84
N ALA A 53 -11.35 -12.81 16.82
CA ALA A 53 -10.10 -13.35 17.34
C ALA A 53 -8.88 -12.84 16.55
N TRP A 54 -8.98 -12.74 15.21
CA TRP A 54 -7.95 -12.14 14.38
C TRP A 54 -7.76 -10.65 14.67
N LEU A 55 -8.85 -9.88 14.75
CA LEU A 55 -8.79 -8.46 15.11
C LEU A 55 -8.13 -8.24 16.47
N LYS A 56 -8.51 -9.05 17.47
CA LYS A 56 -7.90 -9.02 18.80
C LYS A 56 -6.41 -9.36 18.75
N PHE A 57 -6.03 -10.40 17.99
CA PHE A 57 -4.63 -10.82 17.85
C PHE A 57 -3.75 -9.68 17.30
N PHE A 58 -4.20 -9.00 16.24
CA PHE A 58 -3.47 -7.85 15.68
C PHE A 58 -3.45 -6.65 16.63
N TYR A 59 -4.56 -6.39 17.34
CA TYR A 59 -4.62 -5.33 18.34
C TYR A 59 -3.65 -5.56 19.48
N ASP A 60 -3.57 -6.79 20.00
CA ASP A 60 -2.66 -7.15 21.10
C ASP A 60 -1.19 -7.01 20.68
N ALA A 61 -0.86 -7.35 19.43
CA ALA A 61 0.46 -7.12 18.85
C ALA A 61 0.79 -5.62 18.78
N ALA A 62 -0.14 -4.79 18.32
CA ALA A 62 0.02 -3.34 18.29
C ALA A 62 0.15 -2.75 19.71
N GLN A 63 -0.66 -3.19 20.67
CA GLN A 63 -0.61 -2.77 22.07
C GLN A 63 0.74 -3.08 22.72
N LYS A 64 1.34 -4.23 22.41
CA LYS A 64 2.70 -4.57 22.88
C LYS A 64 3.73 -3.58 22.34
N GLY A 65 3.66 -3.23 21.06
CA GLY A 65 4.54 -2.23 20.44
C GLY A 65 4.34 -0.80 20.98
N ALA A 66 3.09 -0.43 21.28
CA ALA A 66 2.73 0.90 21.77
C ALA A 66 3.35 1.24 23.14
N ARG A 67 3.60 0.23 23.99
CA ARG A 67 4.30 0.41 25.28
C ARG A 67 5.68 1.03 25.10
N ALA A 68 6.43 0.62 24.08
CA ALA A 68 7.75 1.18 23.77
C ALA A 68 7.66 2.67 23.37
N GLN A 69 6.52 3.10 22.83
CA GLN A 69 6.27 4.47 22.37
C GLN A 69 5.53 5.32 23.43
N ARG A 70 5.30 4.78 24.64
CA ARG A 70 4.54 5.44 25.72
C ARG A 70 3.15 5.90 25.27
N VAL A 71 2.50 5.10 24.42
CA VAL A 71 1.11 5.27 24.01
C VAL A 71 0.24 4.32 24.82
N THR A 72 -0.73 4.87 25.56
CA THR A 72 -1.68 4.07 26.34
C THR A 72 -2.78 3.55 25.44
N MET A 73 -2.84 2.24 25.25
CA MET A 73 -3.92 1.57 24.52
C MET A 73 -4.77 0.76 25.51
N PRO A 74 -6.11 0.93 25.53
CA PRO A 74 -6.99 0.17 26.42
C PRO A 74 -7.02 -1.33 26.04
N MET A 75 -7.65 -2.17 26.86
CA MET A 75 -7.89 -3.57 26.47
C MET A 75 -8.78 -3.63 25.22
N PHE A 76 -8.60 -4.66 24.38
CA PHE A 76 -9.33 -4.79 23.11
C PHE A 76 -10.86 -4.65 23.27
N ASN A 77 -11.47 -5.32 24.25
CA ASN A 77 -12.91 -5.22 24.47
C ASN A 77 -13.36 -3.79 24.80
N ALA A 78 -12.57 -3.05 25.58
CA ALA A 78 -12.86 -1.65 25.90
C ALA A 78 -12.70 -0.75 24.68
N PHE A 79 -11.61 -0.91 23.90
CA PHE A 79 -11.42 -0.23 22.61
C PHE A 79 -12.60 -0.46 21.68
N TRP A 80 -12.98 -1.73 21.51
CA TRP A 80 -14.05 -2.15 20.62
C TRP A 80 -15.40 -1.58 21.07
N GLN A 81 -15.75 -1.67 22.35
CA GLN A 81 -17.00 -1.11 22.88
C GLN A 81 -17.06 0.42 22.76
N GLN A 82 -15.97 1.12 23.10
CA GLN A 82 -15.90 2.58 23.03
C GLN A 82 -16.07 3.11 21.61
N ASN A 83 -15.69 2.34 20.59
CA ASN A 83 -15.78 2.72 19.18
C ASN A 83 -15.09 4.07 18.87
N LYS A 84 -13.99 4.35 19.56
CA LYS A 84 -13.19 5.56 19.39
C LYS A 84 -11.86 5.21 18.76
N LEU A 85 -11.35 6.08 17.91
CA LEU A 85 -9.99 5.96 17.40
C LEU A 85 -8.98 6.13 18.54
N ILE A 86 -7.83 5.47 18.41
CA ILE A 86 -6.66 5.73 19.23
C ILE A 86 -5.73 6.59 18.41
N GLU A 87 -5.38 7.77 18.92
CA GLU A 87 -4.39 8.65 18.30
C GLU A 87 -2.99 8.37 18.85
N MET A 88 -2.04 8.19 17.94
CA MET A 88 -0.62 8.02 18.26
C MET A 88 -0.02 9.37 18.62
N ARG A 89 0.90 9.36 19.60
CA ARG A 89 1.58 10.59 20.01
C ARG A 89 2.44 11.12 18.86
N ARG A 90 2.31 12.42 18.62
CA ARG A 90 3.26 13.17 17.79
C ARG A 90 4.63 13.20 18.46
N SER A 91 5.67 13.23 17.64
CA SER A 91 7.06 13.32 18.06
C SER A 91 7.65 14.57 17.43
N GLU A 92 8.00 15.56 18.26
CA GLU A 92 8.64 16.81 17.81
C GLU A 92 9.90 16.52 16.99
N LYS A 93 10.68 15.51 17.40
CA LYS A 93 11.84 15.03 16.64
C LYS A 93 11.45 14.57 15.23
N ASN A 94 10.33 13.87 15.08
CA ASN A 94 9.87 13.40 13.76
C ASN A 94 9.30 14.54 12.92
N GLU A 95 8.70 15.56 13.54
CA GLU A 95 8.18 16.75 12.85
C GLU A 95 9.29 17.60 12.23
N GLN A 96 10.50 17.54 12.78
CA GLN A 96 11.69 18.22 12.27
C GLN A 96 12.46 17.40 11.23
N TYR A 97 11.92 16.29 10.75
CA TYR A 97 12.62 15.42 9.80
C TYR A 97 12.91 16.14 8.47
N VAL A 98 14.20 16.19 8.10
CA VAL A 98 14.65 16.69 6.80
C VAL A 98 15.19 15.53 5.97
N ARG A 99 14.50 15.21 4.86
CA ARG A 99 14.93 14.14 3.96
C ARG A 99 16.33 14.43 3.43
N TYR A 100 17.25 13.46 3.59
CA TYR A 100 18.68 13.55 3.25
C TYR A 100 19.53 14.55 4.07
N GLY A 101 19.02 15.10 5.18
CA GLY A 101 19.78 16.03 6.03
C GLY A 101 21.09 15.45 6.55
N ASP A 102 21.05 14.24 7.12
CA ASP A 102 22.24 13.57 7.67
C ASP A 102 23.29 13.22 6.60
N PHE A 103 22.85 12.83 5.40
CA PHE A 103 23.74 12.59 4.26
C PHE A 103 24.40 13.87 3.78
N ARG A 104 23.68 15.00 3.76
CA ARG A 104 24.25 16.31 3.42
C ARG A 104 25.28 16.76 4.46
N ALA A 105 25.02 16.50 5.74
CA ALA A 105 25.93 16.88 6.83
C ALA A 105 27.22 16.06 6.85
N ASP A 106 27.12 14.74 6.65
CA ASP A 106 28.28 13.85 6.56
C ASP A 106 27.98 12.64 5.64
N PRO A 107 28.40 12.71 4.36
CA PRO A 107 28.14 11.64 3.39
C PRO A 107 29.03 10.41 3.56
N VAL A 108 30.10 10.48 4.36
CA VAL A 108 30.97 9.32 4.66
C VAL A 108 30.34 8.49 5.77
N LYS A 109 29.91 9.14 6.85
CA LYS A 109 29.24 8.48 7.99
C LYS A 109 27.83 8.01 7.64
N ASN A 110 27.06 8.81 6.90
CA ASN A 110 25.69 8.51 6.51
C ASN A 110 25.59 8.11 5.04
N ALA A 111 26.53 7.29 4.56
CA ALA A 111 26.61 6.88 3.17
C ALA A 111 25.31 6.22 2.69
N LEU A 112 24.79 6.67 1.56
CA LEU A 112 23.67 6.00 0.90
C LEU A 112 24.12 4.58 0.49
N VAL A 113 23.24 3.60 0.72
CA VAL A 113 23.48 2.23 0.28
C VAL A 113 23.57 2.20 -1.25
N ARG A 114 24.79 2.24 -1.79
CA ARG A 114 25.04 2.04 -3.22
C ARG A 114 24.88 0.57 -3.54
N GLN A 115 23.79 0.21 -4.22
CA GLN A 115 23.62 -1.12 -4.83
C GLN A 115 24.57 -1.40 -6.03
N ALA A 116 25.58 -0.56 -6.26
CA ALA A 116 26.52 -0.68 -7.38
C ALA A 116 27.34 -1.99 -7.34
N ALA A 117 27.52 -2.61 -6.17
CA ALA A 117 28.22 -3.88 -6.05
C ALA A 117 27.47 -5.06 -6.71
N LYS A 118 26.14 -4.98 -6.86
CA LYS A 118 25.32 -6.07 -7.44
C LYS A 118 25.26 -6.02 -8.98
N LEU A 119 25.59 -4.89 -9.58
CA LEU A 119 25.64 -4.72 -11.04
C LEU A 119 26.84 -5.45 -11.68
N LYS A 120 27.97 -5.57 -10.96
CA LYS A 120 29.21 -6.16 -11.52
C LYS A 120 29.11 -7.67 -11.80
N SER A 121 28.36 -8.44 -11.00
CA SER A 121 28.21 -9.89 -11.25
C SER A 121 27.19 -10.21 -12.35
N ILE A 122 26.17 -9.36 -12.52
CA ILE A 122 25.16 -9.47 -13.58
C ILE A 122 25.77 -9.18 -14.96
N GLN A 123 26.75 -8.28 -15.04
CA GLN A 123 27.44 -7.92 -16.29
C GLN A 123 28.23 -9.07 -16.94
N LYS A 124 28.69 -10.08 -16.19
CA LYS A 124 29.50 -11.19 -16.75
C LYS A 124 28.64 -12.27 -17.43
N ARG A 125 27.36 -12.42 -17.05
CA ARG A 125 26.44 -13.42 -17.63
C ARG A 125 25.66 -12.94 -18.87
N TRP A 126 25.63 -11.64 -19.13
CA TRP A 126 24.70 -11.05 -20.10
C TRP A 126 25.37 -10.05 -21.07
N LYS A 127 26.58 -10.35 -21.57
CA LYS A 127 27.36 -9.43 -22.44
C LYS A 127 26.59 -8.89 -23.66
N ASN A 128 25.67 -9.67 -24.25
CA ASN A 128 24.87 -9.22 -25.40
C ASN A 128 23.61 -8.42 -25.02
N LEU A 129 23.02 -8.64 -23.84
CA LEU A 129 21.93 -7.81 -23.32
C LEU A 129 22.46 -6.52 -22.69
N ALA A 130 23.72 -6.56 -22.24
CA ALA A 130 24.41 -5.45 -21.58
C ALA A 130 24.59 -4.24 -22.48
N ILE A 131 24.66 -4.32 -23.82
CA ILE A 131 24.75 -3.12 -24.68
C ILE A 131 23.41 -2.37 -24.72
N ARG A 132 22.30 -3.10 -24.67
CA ARG A 132 20.94 -2.52 -24.61
C ARG A 132 20.63 -1.96 -23.22
N ILE A 133 21.15 -2.58 -22.16
CA ILE A 133 21.03 -2.13 -20.77
C ILE A 133 22.06 -1.04 -20.41
N ALA A 134 23.27 -1.07 -20.96
CA ALA A 134 24.35 -0.11 -20.66
C ALA A 134 24.06 1.30 -21.18
N ARG A 135 23.15 1.46 -22.16
CA ARG A 135 22.58 2.75 -22.53
C ARG A 135 21.80 3.44 -21.38
N HIS A 136 21.56 2.74 -20.26
CA HIS A 136 20.92 3.24 -19.05
C HIS A 136 21.88 3.50 -17.86
N THR A 137 23.20 3.40 -18.04
CA THR A 137 24.17 3.65 -16.93
C THR A 137 24.53 5.12 -16.75
N GLN A 138 24.08 6.00 -17.65
CA GLN A 138 24.16 7.45 -17.55
C GLN A 138 22.79 8.03 -17.96
N PRO A 139 22.33 9.14 -17.35
CA PRO A 139 21.15 9.84 -17.84
C PRO A 139 21.33 10.18 -19.32
N GLY A 140 20.34 9.84 -20.13
CA GLY A 140 20.38 10.05 -21.58
C GLY A 140 18.97 10.12 -22.16
N TRP A 141 18.83 10.84 -23.28
CA TRP A 141 17.58 10.95 -24.00
C TRP A 141 17.41 9.74 -24.93
N LEU A 142 16.31 9.00 -24.76
CA LEU A 142 15.98 7.83 -25.57
C LEU A 142 14.61 8.04 -26.20
N LEU A 143 14.52 7.79 -27.50
CA LEU A 143 13.29 7.98 -28.28
C LEU A 143 12.65 6.63 -28.60
N ASN A 144 11.36 6.50 -28.29
CA ASN A 144 10.47 5.44 -28.77
C ASN A 144 9.22 6.09 -29.39
N GLU A 145 8.05 5.99 -28.72
CA GLU A 145 6.80 6.61 -29.11
C GLU A 145 6.66 7.97 -28.41
N TRP A 146 6.58 9.04 -29.20
CA TRP A 146 6.31 10.39 -28.71
C TRP A 146 5.65 11.21 -29.82
N LYS A 147 5.19 12.42 -29.51
CA LYS A 147 4.46 13.26 -30.47
C LYS A 147 5.20 13.47 -31.80
N GLY A 148 6.54 13.56 -31.80
CA GLY A 148 7.32 13.79 -33.02
C GLY A 148 7.52 12.57 -33.92
N THR A 149 7.06 11.37 -33.51
CA THR A 149 7.03 10.16 -34.37
C THR A 149 5.60 9.82 -34.82
N ALA A 150 4.61 10.64 -34.47
CA ALA A 150 3.21 10.41 -34.83
C ALA A 150 2.93 10.91 -36.25
N ASP A 151 2.11 10.19 -37.01
CA ASP A 151 1.59 10.67 -38.29
C ASP A 151 0.71 11.91 -38.08
N GLU A 152 0.52 12.73 -39.12
CA GLU A 152 -0.26 13.98 -39.04
C GLU A 152 -1.68 13.80 -38.48
N LYS A 153 -2.27 12.62 -38.64
CA LYS A 153 -3.63 12.30 -38.18
C LYS A 153 -3.68 11.61 -36.82
N GLN A 154 -2.54 11.33 -36.20
CA GLN A 154 -2.46 10.65 -34.91
C GLN A 154 -2.42 11.65 -33.75
N LEU A 155 -3.04 11.27 -32.63
CA LEU A 155 -3.08 12.07 -31.41
C LEU A 155 -2.37 11.35 -30.28
N GLN A 156 -1.73 12.12 -29.40
CA GLN A 156 -1.19 11.60 -28.16
C GLN A 156 -2.32 11.46 -27.12
N LEU A 157 -2.55 10.24 -26.64
CA LEU A 157 -3.52 9.96 -25.58
C LEU A 157 -2.82 9.92 -24.22
N LEU A 158 -3.27 10.77 -23.29
CA LEU A 158 -2.81 10.76 -21.90
C LEU A 158 -3.90 10.21 -20.97
N THR A 159 -3.66 9.04 -20.39
CA THR A 159 -4.60 8.34 -19.50
C THR A 159 -4.27 8.59 -18.03
N ALA A 160 -4.26 9.87 -17.65
CA ALA A 160 -3.98 10.29 -16.27
C ALA A 160 -5.02 9.73 -15.27
N HIS A 161 -4.64 9.68 -14.00
CA HIS A 161 -5.53 9.23 -12.93
C HIS A 161 -6.79 10.11 -12.84
N PRO A 162 -7.98 9.51 -12.65
CA PRO A 162 -9.24 10.25 -12.62
C PRO A 162 -9.36 11.08 -11.33
N ALA A 163 -9.88 12.30 -11.44
CA ALA A 163 -10.07 13.20 -10.29
C ALA A 163 -11.23 12.80 -9.36
N HIS A 164 -12.21 12.07 -9.86
CA HIS A 164 -13.47 11.77 -9.14
C HIS A 164 -13.69 10.28 -8.86
N ARG A 165 -12.65 9.46 -8.99
CA ARG A 165 -12.68 8.03 -8.69
C ARG A 165 -11.34 7.57 -8.16
N LEU A 166 -11.34 6.48 -7.40
CA LEU A 166 -10.10 5.74 -7.12
C LEU A 166 -9.95 4.65 -8.19
N HIS A 167 -9.19 4.95 -9.23
CA HIS A 167 -9.06 4.07 -10.41
C HIS A 167 -10.44 3.73 -11.01
N SER A 168 -10.85 2.45 -10.97
CA SER A 168 -12.16 1.96 -11.41
C SER A 168 -13.23 2.01 -10.32
N GLN A 169 -12.86 2.15 -9.04
CA GLN A 169 -13.79 2.19 -7.93
C GLN A 169 -14.71 3.42 -8.07
N LEU A 170 -15.98 3.26 -7.68
CA LEU A 170 -17.05 4.26 -7.80
C LEU A 170 -17.50 4.60 -9.23
N ASN A 171 -17.06 3.86 -10.25
CA ASN A 171 -17.54 4.10 -11.62
C ASN A 171 -19.04 3.81 -11.81
N TYR A 172 -19.63 2.96 -10.99
CA TYR A 172 -21.07 2.68 -10.99
C TYR A 172 -21.88 3.63 -10.09
N ALA A 173 -21.22 4.51 -9.33
CA ALA A 173 -21.90 5.40 -8.40
C ALA A 173 -22.53 6.60 -9.12
N GLU A 174 -23.50 7.25 -8.47
CA GLU A 174 -24.12 8.48 -8.97
C GLU A 174 -23.11 9.60 -9.28
N LEU A 175 -21.95 9.57 -8.61
CA LEU A 175 -20.83 10.47 -8.84
C LEU A 175 -20.40 10.50 -10.32
N ARG A 176 -20.65 9.42 -11.08
CA ARG A 176 -20.43 9.35 -12.53
C ARG A 176 -21.13 10.46 -13.31
N LYS A 177 -22.30 10.93 -12.88
CA LYS A 177 -23.02 12.02 -13.54
C LYS A 177 -22.18 13.30 -13.63
N LYS A 178 -21.21 13.51 -12.71
CA LYS A 178 -20.36 14.71 -12.69
C LYS A 178 -19.23 14.72 -13.73
N TYR A 179 -18.86 13.56 -14.29
CA TYR A 179 -17.73 13.47 -15.23
C TYR A 179 -17.99 12.61 -16.46
N GLY A 180 -19.05 11.81 -16.47
CA GLY A 180 -19.41 10.89 -17.55
C GLY A 180 -20.24 11.55 -18.67
N ASP A 181 -21.10 12.51 -18.33
CA ASP A 181 -21.85 13.31 -19.31
C ASP A 181 -21.07 14.56 -19.67
N ARG A 182 -20.02 14.39 -20.48
CA ARG A 182 -19.51 15.50 -21.30
C ARG A 182 -20.20 15.43 -22.66
N ARG A 183 -21.50 15.77 -22.68
CA ARG A 183 -22.08 16.36 -23.88
C ARG A 183 -21.77 17.85 -23.82
N SER A 184 -20.62 18.23 -24.38
CA SER A 184 -20.40 19.55 -24.96
C SER A 184 -20.73 19.47 -26.44
#